data_AF-A0A7V3I6V0-F1
#
_entry.id   AF-A0A7V3I6V0-F1
#
_cell.length_a   1.000
_cell.length_b   1.000
_cell.length_c   1.000
_cell.angle_alpha   90.00
_cell.angle_beta   90.00
_cell.angle_gamma   90.00
#
_symmetry.space_group_name_H-M   'P 1'
#
loop_
_entity.id
_entity.type
_entity.pdbx_description
1 polymer ?
#
loop_
_entity_poly.entity_id
_entity_poly.type
_entity_poly.pdbx_seq_one_letter_code
_entity_poly.pdbx_strand_id
1 'polypeptide(L)'
;MRVVEILFYNSNRVKLVVEMPDPNYYSTEHAPHIPKLLFKLFPHLSYHHCHNENGFSFRRESRSTEIPHLFEHLIIELQGQVTRSGNLKGETQWNWRVDPRGRFHVYVEYTNELLVLGAIRVAERIIQSLDSRNIDQIDVEAEIENLRKLAAIGDRIRSTASDGSRTTFSQAAGS
;
A
#
# COMPACT_ATOMS: atom_id res chain seq x y z
N MET A 1 -4.41 -6.08 12.28
CA MET A 1 -4.81 -6.43 10.90
C MET A 1 -3.83 -7.42 10.29
N ARG A 2 -4.24 -8.19 9.28
CA ARG A 2 -3.34 -9.06 8.50
C ARG A 2 -3.68 -9.06 7.01
N VAL A 3 -2.70 -9.10 6.13
CA VAL A 3 -2.87 -9.33 4.69
C VAL A 3 -2.86 -10.84 4.45
N VAL A 4 -4.01 -11.40 4.05
CA VAL A 4 -4.17 -12.85 3.83
C VAL A 4 -3.99 -13.26 2.38
N GLU A 5 -4.13 -12.33 1.44
CA GLU A 5 -4.00 -12.59 0.02
C GLU A 5 -3.43 -11.37 -0.69
N ILE A 6 -2.56 -11.60 -1.68
CA ILE A 6 -1.98 -10.57 -2.56
C ILE A 6 -2.11 -11.08 -3.99
N LEU A 7 -2.86 -10.36 -4.82
CA LEU A 7 -3.12 -10.70 -6.21
C LEU A 7 -2.66 -9.55 -7.11
N PHE A 8 -1.70 -9.84 -7.99
CA PHE A 8 -1.25 -8.90 -9.01
C PHE A 8 -2.09 -9.04 -10.29
N TYR A 9 -2.52 -7.91 -10.84
CA TYR A 9 -3.20 -7.85 -12.13
C TYR A 9 -2.31 -7.23 -13.20
N ASN A 10 -2.60 -7.53 -14.47
CA ASN A 10 -1.89 -6.98 -15.63
C ASN A 10 -2.03 -5.44 -15.78
N SER A 11 -2.87 -4.80 -14.97
CA SER A 11 -3.19 -3.36 -15.03
C SER A 11 -2.35 -2.49 -14.08
N ASN A 12 -1.17 -2.93 -13.65
CA ASN A 12 -0.34 -2.19 -12.67
C ASN A 12 -1.12 -1.89 -11.37
N ARG A 13 -1.98 -2.82 -10.98
CA ARG A 13 -2.84 -2.73 -9.79
C ARG A 13 -2.74 -4.04 -9.02
N VAL A 14 -2.55 -3.94 -7.72
CA VAL A 14 -2.54 -5.09 -6.81
C VAL A 14 -3.81 -5.07 -5.96
N LYS A 15 -4.41 -6.24 -5.76
CA LYS A 15 -5.48 -6.45 -4.79
C LYS A 15 -4.94 -7.18 -3.57
N LEU A 16 -5.33 -6.69 -2.42
CA LEU A 16 -5.02 -7.24 -1.11
C LEU A 16 -6.34 -7.65 -0.46
N VAL A 17 -6.38 -8.86 0.08
CA VAL A 17 -7.44 -9.22 1.03
C VAL A 17 -6.87 -9.01 2.43
N VAL A 18 -7.50 -8.11 3.18
CA VAL A 18 -7.07 -7.72 4.52
C VAL A 18 -8.13 -8.16 5.52
N GLU A 19 -7.70 -8.81 6.59
CA GLU A 19 -8.59 -9.25 7.67
C GLU A 19 -8.25 -8.54 8.98
N MET A 20 -9.30 -8.05 9.64
CA MET A 20 -9.24 -7.51 10.99
C MET A 20 -9.41 -8.65 12.00
N PRO A 21 -8.56 -8.73 13.03
CA PRO A 21 -8.63 -9.81 14.01
C PRO A 21 -9.94 -9.78 14.81
N ASP A 22 -10.46 -8.58 15.07
CA ASP A 22 -11.77 -8.37 15.67
C ASP A 22 -12.69 -7.65 14.65
N PRO A 23 -13.81 -8.27 14.24
CA PRO A 23 -14.74 -7.71 13.26
C PRO A 23 -15.54 -6.49 13.75
N ASN A 24 -15.41 -6.11 15.02
CA ASN A 24 -16.02 -4.91 15.59
C ASN A 24 -15.00 -3.78 15.77
N TYR A 25 -13.70 -4.08 15.76
CA TYR A 25 -12.61 -3.13 15.97
C TYR A 25 -11.79 -2.91 14.70
N TYR A 26 -12.48 -2.52 13.62
CA TYR A 26 -11.83 -2.23 12.33
C TYR A 26 -11.68 -0.73 12.03
N SER A 27 -12.34 0.15 12.77
CA SER A 27 -12.30 1.60 12.57
C SER A 27 -11.24 2.26 13.44
N THR A 28 -10.60 3.32 12.93
CA THR A 28 -9.69 4.21 13.66
C THR A 28 -10.36 4.92 14.83
N GLU A 29 -11.70 4.99 14.88
CA GLU A 29 -12.43 5.49 16.06
C GLU A 29 -12.12 4.67 17.32
N HIS A 30 -11.95 3.35 17.15
CA HIS A 30 -11.60 2.45 18.25
C HIS A 30 -10.10 2.45 18.57
N ALA A 31 -9.27 2.97 17.66
CA ALA A 31 -7.83 3.03 17.79
C ALA A 31 -7.26 4.41 17.36
N PRO A 32 -7.68 5.53 18.01
CA PRO A 32 -7.35 6.88 17.55
C PRO A 32 -5.86 7.24 17.66
N HIS A 33 -5.09 6.43 18.39
CA HIS A 33 -3.65 6.56 18.51
C HIS A 33 -2.92 6.18 17.22
N ILE A 34 -3.47 5.27 16.40
CA ILE A 34 -2.87 4.82 15.15
C ILE A 34 -2.69 6.00 14.16
N PRO A 35 -3.75 6.69 13.70
CA PRO A 35 -3.59 7.80 12.77
C PRO A 35 -2.76 8.95 13.37
N LYS A 36 -2.88 9.20 14.69
CA LYS A 36 -2.11 10.24 15.38
C LYS A 36 -0.60 9.98 15.31
N LEU A 37 -0.17 8.76 15.60
CA LEU A 37 1.24 8.37 15.54
C LEU A 37 1.72 8.25 14.10
N LEU A 38 0.86 7.72 13.21
CA LEU A 38 1.20 7.59 11.81
C LEU A 38 1.51 8.94 11.16
N PHE A 39 0.73 10.00 11.42
CA PHE A 39 1.05 11.34 10.90
C PHE A 39 2.28 11.99 11.50
N LYS A 40 2.78 11.51 12.66
CA LYS A 40 4.09 11.94 13.16
C LYS A 40 5.22 11.29 12.39
N LEU A 41 5.07 10.01 12.04
CA LEU A 41 6.06 9.26 11.25
C LEU A 41 6.03 9.68 9.77
N PHE A 42 4.83 9.95 9.23
CA PHE A 42 4.59 10.27 7.83
C PHE A 42 3.75 11.55 7.73
N PRO A 43 4.35 12.75 7.89
CA PRO A 43 3.61 14.01 7.84
C PRO A 43 2.92 14.26 6.49
N HIS A 44 3.53 13.83 5.37
CA HIS A 44 2.99 14.04 4.03
C HIS A 44 1.69 13.29 3.76
N LEU A 45 1.49 12.17 4.45
CA LEU A 45 0.25 11.39 4.40
C LEU A 45 -0.98 12.26 4.69
N SER A 46 -0.84 13.28 5.54
CA SER A 46 -1.93 14.20 5.89
C SER A 46 -2.44 15.06 4.71
N TYR A 47 -1.65 15.19 3.65
CA TYR A 47 -1.96 15.92 2.42
C TYR A 47 -2.52 15.02 1.32
N HIS A 48 -2.63 13.71 1.53
CA HIS A 48 -3.23 12.83 0.54
C HIS A 48 -4.65 13.27 0.22
N HIS A 49 -5.00 13.20 -1.06
CA HIS A 49 -6.36 13.41 -1.52
C HIS A 49 -7.12 12.08 -1.44
N CYS A 50 -8.24 12.09 -0.73
CA CYS A 50 -9.20 11.00 -0.75
C CYS A 50 -10.49 11.49 -1.40
N HIS A 51 -11.04 10.71 -2.33
CA HIS A 51 -12.36 10.96 -2.89
C HIS A 51 -13.42 10.32 -1.99
N ASN A 52 -13.63 10.92 -0.81
CA ASN A 52 -14.73 10.55 0.08
C ASN A 52 -16.00 11.34 -0.25
N GLU A 53 -17.16 10.79 0.11
CA GLU A 53 -18.48 11.39 -0.15
C GLU A 53 -18.65 12.79 0.49
N ASN A 54 -17.81 13.13 1.48
CA ASN A 54 -17.92 14.34 2.29
C ASN A 54 -16.91 15.43 1.91
N GLY A 55 -16.04 15.21 0.92
CA GLY A 55 -14.98 16.15 0.51
C GLY A 55 -13.95 16.48 1.61
N PHE A 56 -13.77 15.61 2.60
CA PHE A 56 -12.82 15.84 3.70
C PHE A 56 -11.37 15.62 3.26
N SER A 57 -10.45 16.36 3.88
CA SER A 57 -9.02 16.01 3.77
C SER A 57 -8.75 14.67 4.44
N PHE A 58 -7.75 13.94 3.96
CA PHE A 58 -7.41 12.64 4.53
C PHE A 58 -7.06 12.73 6.02
N ARG A 59 -6.42 13.83 6.47
CA ARG A 59 -6.18 14.09 7.90
C ARG A 59 -7.46 14.11 8.75
N ARG A 60 -8.58 14.63 8.20
CA ARG A 60 -9.86 14.65 8.91
C ARG A 60 -10.53 13.28 8.85
N GLU A 61 -10.53 12.65 7.68
CA GLU A 61 -11.16 11.36 7.44
C GLU A 61 -10.51 10.23 8.26
N SER A 62 -9.18 10.18 8.31
CA SER A 62 -8.41 9.20 9.10
C SER A 62 -8.71 9.17 10.61
N ARG A 63 -9.49 10.12 11.13
CA ARG A 63 -9.97 10.08 12.53
C ARG A 63 -11.13 9.09 12.71
N SER A 64 -11.90 8.85 11.66
CA SER A 64 -13.06 7.94 11.65
C SER A 64 -13.15 7.27 10.28
N THR A 65 -12.26 6.33 10.04
CA THR A 65 -12.23 5.49 8.83
C THR A 65 -11.74 4.09 9.19
N GLU A 66 -11.85 3.16 8.26
CA GLU A 66 -11.40 1.79 8.41
C GLU A 66 -9.86 1.72 8.42
N ILE A 67 -9.28 0.94 9.32
CA ILE A 67 -7.84 0.72 9.41
C ILE A 67 -7.26 0.22 8.06
N PRO A 68 -7.93 -0.67 7.30
CA PRO A 68 -7.49 -1.04 5.95
C PRO A 68 -7.44 0.11 4.94
N HIS A 69 -8.28 1.14 5.09
CA HIS A 69 -8.21 2.34 4.26
C HIS A 69 -7.02 3.23 4.66
N LEU A 70 -6.71 3.34 5.95
CA LEU A 70 -5.47 3.99 6.40
C LEU A 70 -4.22 3.25 5.88
N PHE A 71 -4.26 1.93 5.87
CA PHE A 71 -3.21 1.06 5.34
C PHE A 71 -2.98 1.26 3.84
N GLU A 72 -4.04 1.39 3.04
CA GLU A 72 -3.96 1.73 1.62
C GLU A 72 -3.14 3.00 1.37
N HIS A 73 -3.50 4.09 2.05
CA HIS A 73 -2.79 5.37 1.92
C HIS A 73 -1.33 5.27 2.35
N LEU A 74 -1.03 4.49 3.39
CA LEU A 74 0.34 4.25 3.83
C LEU A 74 1.16 3.51 2.77
N ILE A 75 0.60 2.53 2.07
CA ILE A 75 1.30 1.85 0.96
C ILE A 75 1.64 2.87 -0.13
N ILE A 76 0.70 3.76 -0.49
CA ILE A 76 0.91 4.80 -1.51
C ILE A 76 2.02 5.77 -1.07
N GLU A 77 1.99 6.24 0.18
CA GLU A 77 3.01 7.12 0.75
C GLU A 77 4.41 6.47 0.68
N LEU A 78 4.53 5.20 1.10
CA LEU A 78 5.81 4.48 1.06
C LEU A 78 6.37 4.34 -0.37
N GLN A 79 5.50 4.09 -1.36
CA GLN A 79 5.91 4.06 -2.77
C GLN A 79 6.37 5.46 -3.25
N GLY A 80 5.66 6.51 -2.84
CA GLY A 80 5.95 7.91 -3.20
C GLY A 80 7.26 8.45 -2.59
N GLN A 81 7.67 7.93 -1.43
CA GLN A 81 8.97 8.29 -0.83
C GLN A 81 10.18 7.69 -1.55
N VAL A 82 9.96 6.59 -2.28
CA VAL A 82 11.02 5.88 -3.02
C VAL A 82 11.05 6.31 -4.48
N THR A 83 9.88 6.53 -5.08
CA THR A 83 9.75 6.81 -6.51
C THR A 83 8.97 8.09 -6.71
N ARG A 84 9.37 8.89 -7.72
CA ARG A 84 8.52 9.96 -8.28
C ARG A 84 7.43 9.38 -9.17
N SER A 85 6.84 8.25 -8.78
CA SER A 85 5.65 7.75 -9.45
C SER A 85 4.56 8.83 -9.35
N GLY A 86 3.73 8.95 -10.40
CA GLY A 86 2.68 9.97 -10.44
C GLY A 86 1.65 9.79 -9.32
N ASN A 87 0.49 10.40 -9.47
CA ASN A 87 -0.60 10.27 -8.48
C ASN A 87 -1.16 8.83 -8.48
N LEU A 88 -0.49 7.91 -7.78
CA LEU A 88 -0.95 6.54 -7.56
C LEU A 88 -2.28 6.58 -6.82
N LYS A 89 -3.19 5.70 -7.24
CA LYS A 89 -4.52 5.61 -6.63
C LYS A 89 -4.65 4.35 -5.80
N GLY A 90 -5.53 4.42 -4.81
CA GLY A 90 -5.98 3.29 -4.04
C GLY A 90 -7.50 3.25 -3.98
N GLU A 91 -8.01 2.11 -3.55
CA GLU A 91 -9.43 1.94 -3.26
C GLU A 91 -9.63 0.83 -2.23
N THR A 92 -10.38 1.12 -1.17
CA THR A 92 -10.72 0.16 -0.12
C THR A 92 -12.20 -0.13 -0.16
N GLN A 93 -12.54 -1.40 -0.30
CA GLN A 93 -13.92 -1.88 -0.42
C GLN A 93 -14.24 -2.97 0.61
N TRP A 94 -15.50 -3.06 0.99
CA TRP A 94 -16.04 -4.17 1.78
C TRP A 94 -17.50 -4.45 1.42
N ASN A 95 -17.93 -5.69 1.59
CA ASN A 95 -19.33 -6.08 1.42
C ASN A 95 -19.73 -7.14 2.44
N TRP A 96 -20.28 -6.71 3.58
CA TRP A 96 -20.69 -7.59 4.68
C TRP A 96 -21.84 -8.54 4.36
N ARG A 97 -22.49 -8.41 3.20
CA ARG A 97 -23.50 -9.39 2.75
C ARG A 97 -22.85 -10.62 2.10
N VAL A 98 -21.62 -10.48 1.61
CA VAL A 98 -20.90 -11.52 0.86
C VAL A 98 -19.68 -12.00 1.62
N ASP A 99 -18.92 -11.07 2.21
CA ASP A 99 -17.71 -11.34 2.96
C ASP A 99 -17.96 -11.36 4.48
N PRO A 100 -17.19 -12.16 5.24
CA PRO A 100 -17.18 -12.06 6.69
C PRO A 100 -16.88 -10.63 7.15
N ARG A 101 -17.59 -10.18 8.19
CA ARG A 101 -17.33 -8.87 8.79
C ARG A 101 -15.85 -8.74 9.19
N GLY A 102 -15.24 -7.60 8.90
CA GLY A 102 -13.81 -7.37 9.14
C GLY A 102 -12.89 -7.78 7.99
N ARG A 103 -13.42 -8.30 6.87
CA ARG A 103 -12.68 -8.54 5.63
C ARG A 103 -12.79 -7.37 4.65
N PHE A 104 -11.65 -6.89 4.18
CA PHE A 104 -11.57 -5.77 3.25
C PHE A 104 -10.81 -6.17 1.99
N HIS A 105 -11.20 -5.59 0.87
CA HIS A 105 -10.48 -5.67 -0.39
C HIS A 105 -9.82 -4.32 -0.63
N VAL A 106 -8.51 -4.27 -0.50
CA VAL A 106 -7.72 -3.05 -0.70
C VAL A 106 -7.01 -3.16 -2.03
N TYR A 107 -7.12 -2.13 -2.84
CA TYR A 107 -6.47 -2.06 -4.14
C TYR A 107 -5.49 -0.90 -4.16
N VAL A 108 -4.32 -1.12 -4.74
CA VAL A 108 -3.28 -0.09 -4.86
C VAL A 108 -2.65 -0.14 -6.25
N GLU A 109 -2.50 1.00 -6.89
CA GLU A 109 -1.72 1.15 -8.11
C GLU A 109 -0.21 1.12 -7.80
N TYR A 110 0.57 0.60 -8.73
CA TYR A 110 2.03 0.55 -8.61
C TYR A 110 2.73 0.71 -9.96
N THR A 111 3.97 1.15 -9.95
CA THR A 111 4.84 1.16 -11.15
C THR A 111 5.98 0.14 -11.04
N ASN A 112 6.25 -0.37 -9.85
CA ASN A 112 7.30 -1.34 -9.56
C ASN A 112 6.76 -2.42 -8.61
N GLU A 113 6.72 -3.67 -9.10
CA GLU A 113 6.10 -4.80 -8.40
C GLU A 113 6.83 -5.17 -7.11
N LEU A 114 8.17 -5.16 -7.13
CA LEU A 114 8.97 -5.46 -5.95
C LEU A 114 8.84 -4.35 -4.90
N LEU A 115 8.77 -3.09 -5.34
CA LEU A 115 8.54 -1.97 -4.46
C LEU A 115 7.19 -2.06 -3.77
N VAL A 116 6.08 -2.26 -4.51
CA VAL A 116 4.75 -2.32 -3.88
C VAL A 116 4.65 -3.51 -2.94
N LEU A 117 5.23 -4.66 -3.29
CA LEU A 117 5.25 -5.83 -2.41
C LEU A 117 6.00 -5.52 -1.11
N GLY A 118 7.15 -4.85 -1.19
CA GLY A 118 7.87 -4.36 -0.02
C GLY A 118 7.04 -3.38 0.80
N ALA A 119 6.43 -2.39 0.15
CA ALA A 119 5.62 -1.36 0.79
C ALA A 119 4.41 -1.95 1.53
N ILE A 120 3.73 -2.95 0.95
CA ILE A 120 2.65 -3.70 1.60
C ILE A 120 3.12 -4.32 2.92
N ARG A 121 4.28 -4.98 2.92
CA ARG A 121 4.81 -5.65 4.12
C ARG A 121 5.29 -4.67 5.18
N VAL A 122 5.93 -3.57 4.77
CA VAL A 122 6.34 -2.50 5.69
C VAL A 122 5.12 -1.82 6.30
N ALA A 123 4.12 -1.45 5.49
CA ALA A 123 2.89 -0.84 5.97
C ALA A 123 2.14 -1.74 6.96
N GLU A 124 2.08 -3.05 6.71
CA GLU A 124 1.44 -4.03 7.59
C GLU A 124 2.14 -4.07 8.96
N ARG A 125 3.49 -4.14 8.97
CA ARG A 125 4.29 -4.08 10.20
C ARG A 125 4.10 -2.77 10.95
N ILE A 126 4.06 -1.64 10.24
CA ILE A 126 3.83 -0.32 10.84
C ILE A 126 2.49 -0.28 11.56
N ILE A 127 1.40 -0.61 10.88
CA ILE A 127 0.07 -0.58 11.50
C ILE A 127 0.01 -1.51 12.72
N GLN A 128 0.58 -2.72 12.62
CA GLN A 128 0.62 -3.67 13.75
C GLN A 128 1.44 -3.13 14.94
N SER A 129 2.56 -2.46 14.69
CA SER A 129 3.40 -1.90 15.76
C SER A 129 2.77 -0.67 16.39
N LEU A 130 2.06 0.14 15.62
CA LEU A 130 1.27 1.26 16.15
C LEU A 130 0.11 0.77 17.02
N ASP A 131 -0.62 -0.23 16.56
CA ASP A 131 -1.77 -0.83 17.27
C ASP A 131 -1.33 -1.50 18.59
N SER A 132 -0.21 -2.22 18.57
CA SER A 132 0.39 -2.84 19.76
C SER A 132 1.20 -1.88 20.64
N ARG A 133 1.32 -0.60 20.24
CA ARG A 133 2.08 0.46 20.92
C ARG A 133 3.58 0.18 21.07
N ASN A 134 4.14 -0.63 20.19
CA ASN A 134 5.56 -0.99 20.14
C ASN A 134 6.29 -0.21 19.03
N ILE A 135 6.13 1.11 19.00
CA ILE A 135 6.62 1.95 17.89
C ILE A 135 8.15 1.93 17.76
N ASP A 136 8.85 1.74 18.87
CA ASP A 136 10.33 1.73 18.93
C ASP A 136 10.95 0.53 18.20
N GLN A 137 10.13 -0.43 17.74
CA GLN A 137 10.58 -1.59 16.98
C GLN A 137 10.72 -1.32 15.48
N ILE A 138 10.31 -0.15 15.00
CA ILE A 138 10.37 0.19 13.57
C ILE A 138 11.32 1.35 13.32
N ASP A 139 12.43 1.05 12.67
CA ASP A 139 13.29 2.03 12.04
C ASP A 139 12.74 2.38 10.65
N VAL A 140 11.94 3.44 10.59
CA VAL A 140 11.27 3.89 9.35
C VAL A 140 12.28 4.24 8.25
N GLU A 141 13.40 4.87 8.60
CA GLU A 141 14.42 5.26 7.63
C GLU A 141 15.11 4.04 7.02
N ALA A 142 15.44 3.04 7.85
CA ALA A 142 16.00 1.78 7.37
C ALA A 142 15.02 1.02 6.46
N GLU A 143 13.72 1.04 6.77
CA GLU A 143 12.69 0.42 5.93
C GLU A 143 12.57 1.13 4.57
N ILE A 144 12.54 2.47 4.55
CA ILE A 144 12.53 3.25 3.31
C ILE A 144 13.77 2.92 2.45
N GLU A 145 14.95 2.82 3.07
CA GLU A 145 16.17 2.47 2.35
C GLU A 145 16.13 1.06 1.75
N ASN A 146 15.55 0.09 2.47
CA ASN A 146 15.32 -1.24 1.93
C ASN A 146 14.33 -1.22 0.75
N LEU A 147 13.28 -0.39 0.82
CA LEU A 147 12.36 -0.19 -0.30
C LEU A 147 13.07 0.41 -1.54
N ARG A 148 14.01 1.34 -1.36
CA ARG A 148 14.84 1.86 -2.48
C ARG A 148 15.64 0.75 -3.15
N LYS A 149 16.24 -0.15 -2.38
CA LYS A 149 16.98 -1.30 -2.91
C LYS A 149 16.07 -2.24 -3.69
N LEU A 150 14.87 -2.53 -3.17
CA LEU A 150 13.86 -3.34 -3.87
C LEU A 150 13.42 -2.71 -5.18
N ALA A 151 13.17 -1.39 -5.19
CA ALA A 151 12.83 -0.66 -6.40
C ALA A 151 13.94 -0.80 -7.47
N ALA A 152 15.19 -0.58 -7.09
CA ALA A 152 16.35 -0.71 -7.98
C ALA A 152 16.53 -2.13 -8.54
N ILE A 153 16.15 -3.16 -7.79
CA ILE A 153 16.14 -4.55 -8.29
C ILE A 153 14.99 -4.74 -9.29
N GLY A 154 13.79 -4.27 -8.94
CA GLY A 154 12.60 -4.38 -9.79
C GLY A 154 12.78 -3.70 -11.15
N ASP A 155 13.41 -2.52 -11.17
CA ASP A 155 13.69 -1.80 -12.42
C ASP A 155 14.66 -2.57 -13.31
N ARG A 156 15.72 -3.15 -12.72
CA ARG A 156 16.69 -3.99 -13.46
C ARG A 156 16.01 -5.21 -14.09
N ILE A 157 15.16 -5.92 -13.34
CA ILE A 157 14.43 -7.09 -13.86
C ILE A 157 13.54 -6.67 -15.04
N ARG A 158 12.78 -5.57 -14.88
CA ARG A 158 11.91 -5.06 -15.95
C ARG A 158 12.69 -4.70 -17.22
N SER A 159 13.83 -4.01 -17.08
CA SER A 159 14.69 -3.67 -18.21
C SER A 159 15.20 -4.91 -18.95
N THR A 160 15.68 -5.93 -18.22
CA THR A 160 16.14 -7.18 -18.85
C THR A 160 15.03 -7.93 -19.59
N ALA A 161 13.81 -7.95 -19.05
CA ALA A 161 12.65 -8.55 -19.71
C ALA A 161 12.26 -7.80 -20.99
N SER A 162 12.36 -6.46 -20.98
CA SER A 162 12.06 -5.64 -22.17
C SER A 162 13.10 -5.78 -23.29
N ASP A 163 14.37 -5.98 -22.96
CA ASP A 163 15.43 -6.18 -23.97
C ASP A 163 15.36 -7.57 -24.62
N GLY A 164 14.99 -8.61 -23.87
CA GLY A 164 14.78 -9.96 -24.41
C GLY A 164 13.59 -10.05 -25.37
N SER A 165 12.57 -9.21 -25.19
CA SER A 165 11.41 -9.15 -26.12
C SER A 165 11.71 -8.40 -27.42
N ARG A 166 12.76 -7.56 -27.48
CA ARG A 166 13.16 -6.85 -28.72
C ARG A 166 14.01 -7.71 -29.64
N THR A 167 14.75 -8.70 -29.11
CA THR A 167 15.66 -9.53 -29.90
C THR A 167 14.95 -10.62 -30.71
N THR A 168 13.72 -11.01 -30.35
CA THR A 168 12.96 -12.07 -31.04
C THR A 168 12.23 -11.61 -32.31
N PHE A 169 12.03 -10.30 -32.53
CA PHE A 169 11.31 -9.79 -33.71
C PHE A 169 12.21 -9.43 -34.90
N SER A 170 13.54 -9.54 -34.77
CA SER A 170 14.48 -9.17 -35.85
C SER A 170 14.94 -10.34 -36.75
N GLN A 171 14.53 -11.59 -36.48
CA GLN A 171 15.01 -12.76 -37.24
C GLN A 171 13.98 -13.39 -38.20
N ALA A 172 12.78 -12.81 -38.36
CA ALA A 172 11.72 -13.38 -39.21
C ALA A 172 11.45 -12.62 -40.52
N ALA A 173 12.35 -11.75 -40.97
CA ALA A 173 12.24 -11.02 -42.24
C ALA A 173 13.55 -11.12 -43.03
N GLY A 174 13.78 -12.26 -43.66
CA GLY A 174 14.95 -12.45 -44.52
C GLY A 174 15.14 -13.88 -44.97
N SER A 175 14.28 -14.35 -45.88
CA SER A 175 14.56 -15.39 -46.89
C SER A 175 13.46 -15.38 -47.93
#